data_AF-G1UY50-F1
#
_entry.id   AF-G1UY50-F1
#
_cell.length_a   1.000
_cell.length_b   1.000
_cell.length_c   1.000
_cell.angle_alpha   90.00
_cell.angle_beta   90.00
_cell.angle_gamma   90.00
#
_symmetry.space_group_name_H-M   'P 1'
#
loop_
_entity.id
_entity.type
_entity.pdbx_description
1 polymer ?
#
loop_
_entity_poly.entity_id
_entity_poly.type
_entity_poly.pdbx_seq_one_letter_code
_entity_poly.pdbx_strand_id
1 'polypeptide(L)' 'MMKQPSRAAADLRAAFGTGFYLALRELLEEEIETQRDTLENASDEASLRKAQGALVELRSIINTITPKE' A
#
# COMPACT_ATOMS: atom_id res chain seq x y z
N MET A 1 3.10 23.46 -4.64
CA MET A 1 3.09 22.69 -5.91
C MET A 1 2.41 21.36 -5.65
N MET A 2 1.25 21.09 -6.26
CA MET A 2 0.71 19.73 -6.25
C MET A 2 1.65 18.86 -7.09
N LYS A 3 2.23 17.80 -6.50
CA LYS A 3 2.98 16.80 -7.26
C LYS A 3 1.99 16.17 -8.24
N GLN A 4 2.22 16.35 -9.54
CA GLN A 4 1.44 15.63 -10.55
C GLN A 4 1.63 14.13 -10.29
N PRO A 5 0.55 13.34 -10.29
CA PRO A 5 0.65 11.89 -10.14
C PRO A 5 1.54 11.34 -11.26
N SER A 6 2.40 10.36 -10.93
CA SER A 6 3.27 9.76 -11.94
C SER A 6 2.43 9.10 -13.04
N ARG A 7 2.93 9.12 -14.27
CA ARG A 7 2.26 8.45 -15.41
C ARG A 7 1.95 6.98 -15.09
N ALA A 8 2.90 6.30 -14.46
CA ALA A 8 2.70 4.92 -13.98
C ALA A 8 1.49 4.79 -13.05
N ALA A 9 1.28 5.69 -12.10
CA ALA A 9 0.11 5.65 -11.22
C ALA A 9 -1.20 5.87 -11.99
N ALA A 10 -1.21 6.73 -13.01
CA ALA A 10 -2.39 6.94 -13.85
C ALA A 10 -2.71 5.70 -14.71
N ASP A 11 -1.69 5.10 -15.32
CA ASP A 11 -1.83 3.86 -16.09
C ASP A 11 -2.31 2.71 -15.19
N LEU A 12 -1.77 2.64 -13.96
CA LEU A 12 -2.18 1.66 -12.96
C LEU A 12 -3.64 1.85 -12.52
N ARG A 13 -4.08 3.09 -12.30
CA ARG A 13 -5.48 3.42 -11.99
C ARG A 13 -6.41 3.05 -13.15
N ALA A 14 -6.03 3.34 -14.38
CA ALA A 14 -6.86 3.08 -15.55
C ALA A 14 -7.12 1.57 -15.77
N ALA A 15 -6.18 0.72 -15.36
CA ALA A 15 -6.29 -0.73 -15.45
C ALA A 15 -6.84 -1.39 -14.16
N PHE A 16 -7.28 -0.58 -13.18
CA PHE A 16 -7.96 -1.09 -11.99
C PHE A 16 -9.24 -1.85 -12.37
N GLY A 17 -9.50 -2.97 -11.69
CA GLY A 17 -10.57 -3.90 -12.05
C GLY A 17 -10.17 -4.98 -13.07
N THR A 18 -8.95 -4.93 -13.61
CA THR A 18 -8.37 -6.09 -14.31
C THR A 18 -7.78 -7.10 -13.32
N GLY A 19 -7.75 -8.38 -13.68
CA GLY A 19 -7.33 -9.46 -12.77
C GLY A 19 -5.91 -9.30 -12.20
N PHE A 20 -4.97 -8.78 -12.99
CA PHE A 20 -3.59 -8.52 -12.54
C PHE A 20 -3.55 -7.48 -11.39
N TYR A 21 -4.37 -6.44 -11.49
CA TYR A 21 -4.41 -5.38 -10.48
C TYR A 21 -5.14 -5.80 -9.21
N LEU A 22 -6.16 -6.64 -9.34
CA LEU A 22 -6.83 -7.24 -8.18
C LEU A 22 -5.85 -8.12 -7.40
N ALA A 23 -5.07 -8.97 -8.08
CA ALA A 23 -4.03 -9.77 -7.46
C ALA A 23 -2.94 -8.91 -6.79
N LEU A 24 -2.53 -7.81 -7.44
CA LEU A 24 -1.59 -6.86 -6.83
C LEU A 24 -2.18 -6.21 -5.57
N ARG A 25 -3.46 -5.82 -5.60
CA ARG A 25 -4.13 -5.23 -4.44
C ARG A 25 -4.23 -6.24 -3.30
N GLU A 26 -4.62 -7.48 -3.59
CA GLU A 26 -4.69 -8.57 -2.60
C GLU A 26 -3.33 -8.81 -1.95
N LEU A 27 -2.24 -8.85 -2.73
CA LEU A 27 -0.89 -8.99 -2.21
C LEU A 27 -0.50 -7.82 -1.27
N LEU A 28 -0.85 -6.58 -1.64
CA LEU A 28 -0.59 -5.41 -0.81
C LEU A 28 -1.43 -5.40 0.48
N GLU A 29 -2.65 -5.93 0.43
CA GLU A 29 -3.52 -6.08 1.60
C GLU A 29 -3.00 -7.17 2.54
N GLU A 30 -2.51 -8.30 2.03
CA GLU A 30 -1.87 -9.36 2.81
C GLU A 30 -0.60 -8.86 3.53
N GLU A 31 0.21 -8.07 2.85
CA GLU A 31 1.39 -7.44 3.46
C GLU A 31 0.97 -6.45 4.57
N ILE A 32 -0.13 -5.71 4.41
CA ILE A 32 -0.66 -4.84 5.47
C ILE A 32 -1.02 -5.65 6.71
N GLU A 33 -1.69 -6.79 6.57
CA GLU A 33 -2.01 -7.64 7.73
C GLU A 33 -0.72 -8.19 8.37
N THR A 34 0.27 -8.61 7.58
CA THR A 34 1.58 -9.05 8.08
C THR A 34 2.28 -7.95 8.90
N GLN A 35 2.23 -6.70 8.44
CA GLN A 35 2.80 -5.57 9.18
C GLN A 35 1.98 -5.22 10.44
N ARG A 36 0.66 -5.45 10.45
CA ARG A 36 -0.17 -5.30 11.66
C ARG A 36 0.17 -6.36 12.71
N ASP A 37 0.31 -7.61 12.31
CA ASP A 37 0.74 -8.69 13.20
C ASP A 37 2.14 -8.39 13.76
N THR A 38 3.02 -7.84 12.94
CA THR A 38 4.35 -7.40 13.38
C THR A 38 4.25 -6.29 14.44
N LEU A 39 3.32 -5.33 14.29
CA LEU A 39 3.10 -4.29 15.30
C LEU A 39 2.53 -4.84 16.61
N GLU A 40 1.59 -5.78 16.52
CA GLU A 40 0.98 -6.40 17.69
C GLU A 40 2.02 -7.18 18.51
N ASN A 41 2.97 -7.82 17.84
CA ASN A 41 3.97 -8.70 18.48
C ASN A 41 5.34 -8.05 18.71
N ALA A 42 5.55 -6.80 18.30
CA ALA A 42 6.85 -6.15 18.41
C ALA A 42 7.25 -5.89 19.87
N SER A 43 8.40 -6.43 20.28
CA SER A 43 8.98 -6.21 21.62
C SER A 43 9.95 -5.03 21.69
N ASP A 44 10.31 -4.43 20.56
CA ASP A 44 11.28 -3.35 20.48
C ASP A 44 10.81 -2.18 19.60
N GLU A 45 11.31 -0.99 19.92
CA GLU A 45 10.91 0.28 19.30
C GLU A 45 11.36 0.37 17.82
N ALA A 46 12.43 -0.31 17.43
CA ALA A 46 12.90 -0.29 16.05
C ALA A 46 11.95 -1.07 15.13
N SER A 47 11.52 -2.26 15.56
CA SER A 47 10.52 -3.07 14.89
C SER A 47 9.18 -2.35 14.78
N LEU A 48 8.72 -1.70 15.87
CA LEU A 48 7.51 -0.87 15.86
C LEU A 48 7.58 0.24 14.81
N ARG A 49 8.66 1.04 14.80
CA ARG A 49 8.82 2.14 13.84
C ARG A 49 8.87 1.64 12.40
N LYS A 50 9.57 0.52 12.16
CA LYS A 50 9.67 -0.08 10.83
C LYS A 50 8.31 -0.52 10.30
N ALA A 51 7.55 -1.26 11.09
CA ALA A 51 6.22 -1.73 10.68
C ALA A 51 5.22 -0.58 10.53
N GLN A 52 5.28 0.45 11.39
CA GLN A 52 4.49 1.68 11.20
C GLN A 52 4.83 2.40 9.89
N GLY A 53 6.11 2.54 9.56
CA GLY A 53 6.56 3.12 8.30
C GLY A 53 6.05 2.35 7.10
N ALA A 54 6.22 1.03 7.11
CA ALA A 54 5.74 0.13 6.06
C ALA A 54 4.22 0.26 5.85
N LEU A 55 3.42 0.28 6.92
CA LEU A 55 1.97 0.47 6.83
C LEU A 55 1.56 1.78 6.18
N VAL A 56 2.27 2.88 6.49
CA VAL A 56 2.00 4.19 5.89
C VAL A 56 2.30 4.15 4.39
N GLU A 57 3.41 3.54 4.00
CA GLU A 57 3.80 3.40 2.59
C GLU A 57 2.82 2.52 1.81
N LEU A 58 2.47 1.34 2.33
CA LEU A 58 1.53 0.41 1.71
C LEU A 58 0.16 1.04 1.49
N ARG A 59 -0.39 1.72 2.51
CA ARG A 59 -1.66 2.45 2.39
C ARG A 59 -1.56 3.57 1.36
N SER A 60 -0.43 4.28 1.30
CA SER A 60 -0.19 5.30 0.30
C SER A 60 -0.18 4.72 -1.13
N ILE A 61 0.47 3.56 -1.33
CA ILE A 61 0.49 2.86 -2.62
C ILE A 61 -0.92 2.46 -3.03
N ILE A 62 -1.68 1.79 -2.15
CA ILE A 62 -3.07 1.38 -2.43
C ILE A 62 -3.92 2.59 -2.80
N ASN A 63 -3.88 3.67 -2.01
CA ASN A 63 -4.60 4.92 -2.31
C ASN A 63 -4.14 5.56 -3.62
N THR A 64 -2.88 5.36 -4.00
CA THR A 64 -2.29 5.89 -5.22
C THR A 64 -2.71 5.12 -6.46
N ILE A 65 -2.98 3.81 -6.36
CA ILE A 65 -3.39 2.98 -7.50
C ILE A 65 -4.90 2.79 -7.59
N THR A 66 -5.63 2.98 -6.48
CA THR A 66 -7.10 2.86 -6.46
C THR A 66 -7.74 4.09 -7.12
N PRO A 67 -8.61 3.91 -8.14
CA PRO A 67 -9.39 4.99 -8.74
C PRO A 67 -10.22 5.73 -7.69
N LYS A 68 -10.41 7.03 -7.88
CA LYS A 68 -11.35 7.82 -7.07
C LYS A 68 -12.65 7.92 -7.86
N GLU A 69 -13.77 7.71 -7.18
CA GLU A 69 -15.10 8.04 -7.70
C GLU A 69 -15.24 9.54 -7.99
#